data_AF-X4ZWR5-F1
#
_entry.id   AF-X4ZWR5-F1
#
_cell.length_a   1.000
_cell.length_b   1.000
_cell.length_c   1.000
_cell.angle_alpha   90.00
_cell.angle_beta   90.00
_cell.angle_gamma   90.00
#
_symmetry.space_group_name_H-M   'P 1'
#
loop_
_entity.id
_entity.type
_entity.pdbx_description
1 polymer ?
#
loop_
_entity_poly.entity_id
_entity_poly.type
_entity_poly.pdbx_seq_one_letter_code
_entity_poly.pdbx_strand_id
1 'polypeptide(L)' 'MKLFKLEIGNTITYAAAESQEDMEQRKADVDAQFAFLPVQIEELTLEGYEITVTPLDAEEKPRNKGGRPRKDA' A
#
# COMPACT_ATOMS: atom_id res chain seq x y z
N MET A 1 2.75 9.34 1.42
CA MET A 1 3.03 7.96 1.87
C MET A 1 4.27 7.47 1.15
N LYS A 2 5.15 6.78 1.87
CA LYS A 2 6.38 6.19 1.37
C LYS A 2 6.22 4.67 1.32
N LEU A 3 6.93 4.01 0.41
CA LEU A 3 6.94 2.57 0.30
C LEU A 3 8.12 2.01 1.10
N PHE A 4 7.86 1.06 1.98
CA PHE A 4 8.87 0.37 2.76
C PHE A 4 8.91 -1.10 2.39
N LYS A 5 10.13 -1.65 2.41
CA LYS A 5 10.41 -3.07 2.30
C LYS A 5 10.58 -3.62 3.72
N LEU A 6 9.84 -4.67 4.04
CA LEU A 6 9.92 -5.42 5.29
C LEU A 6 10.47 -6.80 4.99
N GLU A 7 11.60 -7.15 5.60
CA GLU A 7 12.29 -8.42 5.36
C GLU A 7 12.46 -9.20 6.67
N ILE A 8 12.05 -10.46 6.64
CA ILE A 8 12.32 -11.46 7.68
C ILE A 8 12.89 -12.72 7.03
N GLY A 9 14.19 -12.95 7.22
CA GLY A 9 14.86 -14.13 6.67
C GLY A 9 14.74 -14.17 5.15
N ASN A 10 13.92 -15.09 4.62
CA ASN A 10 13.67 -15.21 3.18
C ASN A 10 12.35 -14.57 2.73
N THR A 11 11.55 -14.03 3.66
CA THR A 11 10.26 -13.41 3.35
C THR A 11 10.45 -11.91 3.17
N ILE A 12 9.97 -11.39 2.04
CA ILE A 12 9.97 -9.97 1.72
C ILE A 12 8.52 -9.53 1.49
N THR A 13 8.10 -8.49 2.21
CA THR A 13 6.79 -7.87 2.10
C THR A 13 6.95 -6.37 1.88
N TYR A 14 6.03 -5.76 1.14
CA TYR A 14 6.03 -4.33 0.89
C TYR A 14 4.80 -3.70 1.52
N ALA A 15 4.98 -2.58 2.21
CA ALA A 15 3.89 -1.84 2.80
C ALA A 15 4.13 -0.34 2.73
N ALA A 16 3.05 0.43 2.69
CA ALA A 16 3.09 1.88 2.65
C ALA A 16 2.85 2.46 4.05
N ALA A 17 3.64 3.46 4.42
CA ALA A 17 3.49 4.19 5.68
C ALA A 17 3.81 5.67 5.49
N GLU A 18 3.45 6.51 6.45
CA GLU A 18 3.78 7.94 6.40
C GLU A 18 5.24 8.21 6.77
N SER A 19 5.78 7.42 7.69
CA SER A 19 7.14 7.50 8.19
C SER A 19 7.65 6.12 8.60
N GLN A 20 8.95 6.04 8.92
CA GLN A 20 9.54 4.80 9.43
C GLN A 20 8.97 4.42 10.81
N GLU A 21 8.71 5.40 11.67
CA GLU A 21 8.10 5.18 12.99
C GLU A 21 6.66 4.65 12.86
N ASP A 22 5.88 5.18 11.91
CA ASP A 22 4.54 4.67 11.59
C ASP A 22 4.60 3.22 11.12
N MET A 23 5.58 2.88 10.26
CA MET A 23 5.78 1.49 9.83
C MET A 23 6.17 0.58 10.99
N GLU A 24 7.01 1.03 11.93
CA GLU A 24 7.40 0.23 13.09
C GLU A 24 6.23 -0.07 14.03
N GLN A 25 5.32 0.90 14.20
CA GLN A 25 4.10 0.72 15.01
C GLN A 25 3.10 -0.22 14.33
N ARG A 26 3.01 -0.16 13.01
CA ARG A 26 2.00 -0.89 12.22
C ARG A 26 2.50 -2.13 11.51
N LYS A 27 3.77 -2.52 11.70
CA LYS A 27 4.35 -3.74 11.10
C LYS A 27 3.51 -4.99 11.38
N ALA A 28 2.87 -5.07 12.56
CA ALA A 28 1.99 -6.17 12.94
C ALA A 28 0.69 -6.23 12.14
N ASP A 29 0.22 -5.09 11.62
CA ASP A 29 -0.96 -5.01 10.73
C ASP A 29 -0.63 -5.54 9.34
N VAL A 30 0.64 -5.41 8.91
CA VAL A 30 1.14 -5.92 7.63
C VAL A 30 1.26 -7.44 7.68
N ASP A 31 1.91 -7.94 8.74
CA ASP A 31 2.02 -9.36 9.02
C ASP A 31 2.14 -9.58 10.54
N ALA A 32 1.30 -10.47 11.09
CA ALA A 32 1.29 -10.77 12.52
C ALA A 32 2.64 -11.31 13.03
N GLN A 33 3.45 -11.94 12.17
CA GLN A 33 4.78 -12.43 12.53
C GLN A 33 5.75 -11.26 12.85
N PHE A 34 5.51 -10.08 12.29
CA PHE A 34 6.38 -8.90 12.42
C PHE A 34 6.27 -8.27 13.82
N ALA A 35 5.23 -8.63 14.60
CA ALA A 35 5.07 -8.19 15.99
C ALA A 35 6.14 -8.78 16.92
N PHE A 36 6.63 -9.99 16.63
CA PHE A 36 7.48 -10.75 17.55
C PHE A 36 8.87 -11.06 16.99
N LEU A 37 9.04 -10.97 15.67
CA LEU A 37 10.30 -11.23 15.00
C LEU A 37 11.06 -9.94 14.66
N PRO A 38 12.40 -9.97 14.64
CA PRO A 38 13.21 -8.85 14.17
C PRO A 38 13.01 -8.69 12.66
N VAL A 39 12.43 -7.57 12.27
CA VAL A 39 12.15 -7.22 10.87
C VAL A 39 13.11 -6.13 10.44
N GLN A 40 13.73 -6.28 9.28
CA GLN A 40 14.46 -5.19 8.64
C GLN A 40 13.45 -4.35 7.86
N ILE A 41 13.35 -3.07 8.21
CA ILE A 41 12.46 -2.11 7.57
C ILE A 41 13.33 -1.08 6.86
N GLU A 42 13.22 -1.01 5.54
CA GLU A 42 13.99 -0.08 4.71
C GLU A 42 13.04 0.71 3.81
N GLU A 43 13.26 2.02 3.70
CA GLU A 43 12.56 2.84 2.71
C GLU A 43 13.02 2.43 1.32
N LEU A 44 12.08 2.01 0.47
CA LEU A 44 12.41 1.60 -0.88
C LEU A 44 12.70 2.85 -1.71
N THR A 45 13.94 2.97 -2.19
CA THR A 45 14.36 4.00 -3.13
C THR A 45 14.89 3.32 -4.39
N LEU A 46 14.51 3.85 -5.56
CA LEU A 46 14.96 3.36 -6.86
C LEU A 46 15.68 4.50 -7.57
N GLU A 47 16.96 4.29 -7.90
CA GLU A 47 17.76 5.30 -8.57
C GLU A 47 17.14 5.68 -9.92
N GLY A 48 16.92 6.98 -10.14
CA GLY A 48 16.33 7.51 -11.36
C GLY A 48 14.80 7.43 -11.44
N TYR A 49 14.11 6.93 -10.40
CA TYR A 49 12.65 6.81 -10.37
C TYR A 49 12.06 7.40 -9.09
N GLU A 50 10.90 8.06 -9.23
CA GLU A 50 10.09 8.51 -8.10
C GLU A 50 8.98 7.49 -7.83
N ILE A 51 8.94 6.96 -6.60
CA ILE A 51 7.89 6.03 -6.18
C ILE A 51 6.74 6.84 -5.59
N THR A 52 5.58 6.76 -6.24
CA THR A 52 4.34 7.36 -5.73
C THR A 52 3.42 6.27 -5.21
N VAL A 53 2.90 6.45 -3.99
CA VAL A 53 1.93 5.54 -3.39
C VAL A 53 0.57 6.21 -3.38
N THR A 54 -0.40 5.62 -4.08
CA THR A 54 -1.78 6.10 -4.14
C THR A 54 -2.73 5.10 -3.46
N PRO A 55 -3.60 5.55 -2.53
CA PRO A 55 -4.60 4.67 -1.95
C PRO A 55 -5.62 4.21 -3.00
N LEU A 56 -5.92 2.92 -3.03
CA LEU A 56 -6.88 2.32 -3.96
C LEU A 56 -8.32 2.87 -3.78
N ASP A 57 -8.65 3.36 -2.59
CA ASP A 57 -9.98 3.90 -2.27
C ASP A 57 -10.16 5.38 -2.65
N ALA A 58 -9.14 6.04 -3.22
CA ALA A 58 -9.23 7.44 -3.63
C ALA A 58 -9.77 7.66 -5.05
N GLU A 59 -10.09 6.60 -5.80
CA GLU A 59 -10.87 6.74 -7.03
C GLU A 59 -12.36 6.56 -6.73
N GLU A 60 -13.05 7.70 -6.68
CA GLU A 60 -14.47 7.80 -6.94
C GLU A 60 -14.81 6.92 -8.16
N LYS A 61 -15.49 5.78 -7.92
CA LYS A 61 -15.96 4.86 -8.97
C LYS A 61 -16.38 5.68 -10.19
N PRO A 62 -15.86 5.43 -11.41
CA PRO A 62 -16.40 6.10 -12.58
C PRO A 62 -17.89 5.76 -12.64
N ARG A 63 -18.75 6.75 -12.34
CA ARG A 63 -20.20 6.62 -12.45
C ARG A 63 -20.46 6.42 -13.93
N ASN A 64 -20.50 5.15 -14.32
CA ASN A 64 -20.84 4.75 -15.67
C ASN A 64 -22.25 5.28 -15.92
N LYS A 65 -22.36 6.46 -16.57
CA LYS A 65 -23.61 7.03 -17.09
C LYS A 65 -24.02 6.22 -18.33
N GLY A 66 -24.12 4.90 -18.18
CA GLY A 66 -24.73 3.99 -19.12
C GLY A 66 -26.22 3.87 -18.84
N GLY A 67 -26.93 4.99 -18.79
CA GLY A 67 -28.39 4.97 -18.79
C GLY A 67 -28.84 4.49 -20.16
N ARG A 68 -29.35 3.25 -20.26
CA ARG A 68 -30.16 2.86 -21.42
C ARG A 68 -31.34 3.83 -21.48
N PRO A 69 -31.60 4.53 -22.59
CA PRO A 69 -32.86 5.25 -22.72
C PRO A 69 -33.98 4.22 -22.61
N ARG A 70 -34.95 4.50 -21.74
CA ARG A 70 -36.19 3.73 -21.66
C ARG A 70 -36.87 3.92 -23.02
N LYS A 71 -37.01 2.84 -23.77
CA LYS A 71 -37.79 2.82 -25.00
C LYS A 71 -39.25 2.76 -24.57
N ASP A 72 -39.93 3.90 -24.58
CA ASP A 72 -41.38 3.94 -24.49
C ASP A 72 -41.95 3.18 -25.70
N ALA A 73 -42.77 2.17 -25.42
CA ALA A 73 -43.64 1.47 -26.36
C ALA A 73 -44.91 1.08 -25.61
#